data_AF-K7BCC9-F1
#
_entry.id   AF-K7BCC9-F1
#
_cell.length_a   1.000
_cell.length_b   1.000
_cell.length_c   1.000
_cell.angle_alpha   90.00
_cell.angle_beta   90.00
_cell.angle_gamma   90.00
#
_symmetry.space_group_name_H-M   'P 1'
#
loop_
_entity.id
_entity.type
_entity.pdbx_description
1 polymer ?
#
loop_
_entity_poly.entity_id
_entity_poly.type
_entity_poly.pdbx_seq_one_letter_code
_entity_poly.pdbx_strand_id
1 'polypeptide(L)'
;MCDAFVGTWKLVSSENFDDYMKEVGVGFATRKVAGMAKPNMIISVNGDVITIKSESTFKNTEISFILAQEFDEVTADDRKVKSTITLDGGVLVHVQKWDGKSTTIKRKREDDKLVVECVMKGVTSTRVYERA
;
A
#
# COMPACT_ATOMS: atom_id res chain seq x y z
N MET A 1 9.98 1.34 -15.35
CA MET A 1 9.48 -0.04 -15.44
C MET A 1 9.13 -0.53 -14.04
N CYS A 2 8.08 -1.33 -13.87
CA CYS A 2 7.69 -1.84 -12.54
C CYS A 2 8.73 -2.77 -11.91
N ASP A 3 9.67 -3.28 -12.71
CA ASP A 3 10.78 -4.13 -12.25
C ASP A 3 11.63 -3.49 -11.16
N ALA A 4 11.71 -2.15 -11.13
CA ALA A 4 12.42 -1.42 -10.07
C ALA A 4 11.84 -1.66 -8.66
N PHE A 5 10.58 -2.11 -8.58
CA PHE A 5 9.89 -2.42 -7.33
C PHE A 5 9.95 -3.91 -6.96
N VAL A 6 10.35 -4.79 -7.89
CA VAL A 6 10.33 -6.25 -7.68
C VAL A 6 11.29 -6.64 -6.58
N GLY A 7 10.80 -7.42 -5.62
CA GLY A 7 11.56 -7.92 -4.49
C GLY A 7 10.75 -7.97 -3.21
N THR A 8 11.44 -8.33 -2.14
CA THR A 8 10.89 -8.36 -0.78
C THR A 8 11.41 -7.15 -0.01
N TRP A 9 10.51 -6.47 0.69
CA TRP A 9 10.75 -5.21 1.38
C TRP A 9 10.29 -5.33 2.83
N LYS A 10 11.20 -5.10 3.79
CA LYS A 10 10.91 -5.12 5.24
C LYS A 10 10.61 -3.72 5.73
N LEU A 11 9.52 -3.53 6.46
CA LEU A 11 9.20 -2.23 7.06
C LEU A 11 10.24 -1.87 8.13
N VAL A 12 10.84 -0.68 8.01
CA VAL A 12 11.81 -0.16 8.98
C VAL A 12 11.34 1.10 9.71
N SER A 13 10.51 1.92 9.07
CA SER A 13 9.92 3.12 9.68
C SER A 13 8.48 3.32 9.25
N SER A 14 7.67 3.91 10.13
CA SER A 14 6.26 4.22 9.89
C SER A 14 5.86 5.46 10.70
N GLU A 15 5.55 6.53 10.01
CA GLU A 15 5.18 7.83 10.58
C GLU A 15 3.71 8.14 10.30
N ASN A 16 3.01 8.68 11.30
CA ASN A 16 1.63 9.16 11.20
C ASN A 16 0.57 8.13 10.71
N PHE A 17 0.86 6.84 10.83
CA PHE A 17 -0.01 5.78 10.28
C PHE A 17 -1.33 5.63 11.05
N ASP A 18 -1.34 5.88 12.37
CA ASP A 18 -2.58 5.86 13.18
C ASP A 18 -3.58 6.92 12.72
N ASP A 19 -3.11 8.15 12.48
CA ASP A 19 -3.96 9.25 12.01
C ASP A 19 -4.47 9.00 10.58
N TYR A 20 -3.62 8.48 9.69
CA TYR A 20 -4.06 8.05 8.36
C TYR A 20 -5.15 6.98 8.46
N MET A 21 -4.92 5.92 9.24
CA MET A 21 -5.91 4.85 9.43
C MET A 21 -7.22 5.38 10.05
N LYS A 22 -7.13 6.34 10.97
CA LYS A 22 -8.31 7.00 11.56
C LYS A 22 -9.10 7.75 10.49
N GLU A 23 -8.44 8.50 9.61
CA GLU A 23 -9.10 9.26 8.54
C GLU A 23 -9.75 8.34 7.50
N VAL A 24 -9.13 7.18 7.22
CA VAL A 24 -9.72 6.12 6.38
C VAL A 24 -10.97 5.51 7.00
N GLY A 25 -11.10 5.56 8.34
CA GLY A 25 -12.23 5.03 9.10
C GLY A 25 -11.94 3.71 9.82
N VAL A 26 -10.67 3.32 9.96
CA VAL A 26 -10.27 2.11 10.69
C VAL A 26 -10.54 2.28 12.18
N GLY A 27 -11.21 1.30 12.80
CA GLY A 27 -11.54 1.32 14.23
C GLY A 27 -10.32 1.29 15.15
N PHE A 28 -10.43 1.90 16.33
CA PHE A 28 -9.31 2.13 17.27
C PHE A 28 -8.50 0.87 17.61
N ALA A 29 -9.17 -0.26 17.89
CA ALA A 29 -8.51 -1.52 18.22
C ALA A 29 -7.64 -2.03 17.06
N THR A 30 -8.19 -2.05 15.84
CA THR A 30 -7.46 -2.45 14.62
C THR A 30 -6.26 -1.56 14.37
N ARG A 31 -6.39 -0.24 14.60
CA ARG A 31 -5.26 0.69 14.43
C ARG A 31 -4.11 0.41 15.37
N LYS A 32 -4.38 0.08 16.64
CA LYS A 32 -3.33 -0.26 17.61
C LYS A 32 -2.53 -1.48 17.17
N VAL A 33 -3.21 -2.54 16.72
CA VAL A 33 -2.53 -3.75 16.25
C VAL A 33 -1.78 -3.49 14.94
N ALA A 34 -2.40 -2.81 13.98
CA ALA A 34 -1.79 -2.49 12.68
C ALA A 34 -0.58 -1.55 12.81
N GLY A 35 -0.59 -0.63 13.78
CA GLY A 35 0.54 0.25 14.07
C GLY A 35 1.76 -0.47 14.65
N MET A 36 1.55 -1.60 15.34
CA MET A 36 2.64 -2.44 15.87
C MET A 36 3.16 -3.46 14.84
N ALA A 37 2.39 -3.75 13.80
CA ALA A 37 2.75 -4.71 12.78
C ALA A 37 3.90 -4.20 11.90
N LYS A 38 4.86 -5.08 11.62
CA LYS A 38 5.97 -4.86 10.68
C LYS A 38 5.82 -5.79 9.47
N PRO A 39 4.89 -5.49 8.54
CA PRO A 39 4.69 -6.34 7.38
C PRO A 39 5.90 -6.35 6.44
N ASN A 40 6.13 -7.50 5.82
CA ASN A 40 6.94 -7.62 4.61
C ASN A 40 6.06 -7.32 3.40
N MET A 41 6.55 -6.50 2.47
CA MET A 41 5.92 -6.26 1.19
C MET A 41 6.67 -7.01 0.10
N ILE A 42 5.99 -7.87 -0.64
CA ILE A 42 6.57 -8.68 -1.72
C ILE A 42 5.93 -8.20 -3.02
N ILE A 43 6.74 -7.80 -3.98
CA ILE A 43 6.29 -7.32 -5.28
C ILE A 43 6.89 -8.21 -6.36
N SER A 44 6.04 -8.73 -7.24
CA SER A 44 6.44 -9.57 -8.38
C SER A 44 5.73 -9.14 -9.65
N VAL A 45 6.36 -9.41 -10.79
CA VAL A 45 5.81 -9.13 -12.13
C VAL A 45 5.82 -10.42 -12.94
N ASN A 46 4.70 -10.75 -13.57
CA ASN A 46 4.56 -11.88 -14.50
C ASN A 46 3.83 -11.41 -15.76
N GLY A 47 4.59 -11.12 -16.83
CA GLY A 47 4.07 -10.42 -17.99
C GLY A 47 3.53 -9.04 -17.59
N ASP A 48 2.26 -8.77 -17.91
CA ASP A 48 1.60 -7.50 -17.58
C ASP A 48 0.96 -7.49 -16.19
N VAL A 49 0.97 -8.63 -15.49
CA VAL A 49 0.35 -8.77 -14.17
C VAL A 49 1.38 -8.48 -13.08
N ILE A 50 1.06 -7.49 -12.25
CA ILE A 50 1.84 -7.12 -11.07
C ILE A 50 1.10 -7.65 -9.84
N THR A 51 1.83 -8.31 -8.96
CA THR A 51 1.30 -8.79 -7.67
C THR A 51 2.01 -8.06 -6.54
N ILE A 52 1.23 -7.53 -5.61
CA ILE A 52 1.72 -6.97 -4.34
C ILE A 52 1.13 -7.78 -3.21
N LYS A 53 1.99 -8.43 -2.43
CA LYS A 53 1.63 -9.13 -1.19
C LYS A 53 2.14 -8.34 0.00
N SER A 54 1.32 -8.25 1.05
CA SER A 54 1.72 -7.72 2.34
C SER A 54 1.51 -8.82 3.38
N GLU A 55 2.59 -9.29 3.99
CA GLU A 55 2.59 -10.38 4.96
C GLU A 55 2.96 -9.87 6.35
N SER A 56 2.14 -10.18 7.36
CA SER A 56 2.43 -9.88 8.76
C SER A 56 1.91 -10.98 9.67
N THR A 57 2.30 -10.97 10.93
CA THR A 57 1.72 -11.85 11.95
C THR A 57 0.25 -11.56 12.24
N PHE A 58 -0.27 -10.42 11.78
CA PHE A 58 -1.65 -10.00 12.01
C PHE A 58 -2.58 -10.38 10.86
N LYS A 59 -2.30 -9.88 9.65
CA LYS A 59 -3.10 -10.14 8.46
C LYS A 59 -2.23 -10.11 7.21
N ASN A 60 -2.53 -11.02 6.30
CA ASN A 60 -1.90 -11.09 4.99
C ASN A 60 -2.90 -10.60 3.94
N THR A 61 -2.40 -9.85 2.96
CA THR A 61 -3.19 -9.38 1.82
C THR A 61 -2.40 -9.57 0.54
N GLU A 62 -3.11 -9.79 -0.55
CA GLU A 62 -2.54 -9.99 -1.87
C GLU A 62 -3.47 -9.35 -2.90
N ILE A 63 -2.88 -8.55 -3.79
CA ILE A 63 -3.56 -7.98 -4.94
C ILE A 63 -2.76 -8.31 -6.20
N SER A 64 -3.46 -8.64 -7.28
CA SER A 64 -2.88 -8.85 -8.61
C SER A 64 -3.64 -7.97 -9.60
N PHE A 65 -2.91 -7.18 -10.39
CA PHE A 65 -3.50 -6.14 -11.22
C PHE A 65 -2.66 -5.90 -12.48
N ILE A 66 -3.30 -5.30 -13.49
CA ILE A 66 -2.64 -4.73 -14.66
C ILE A 66 -2.66 -3.21 -14.49
N LEU A 67 -1.58 -2.53 -14.89
CA LEU A 67 -1.51 -1.07 -14.79
C LEU A 67 -2.67 -0.40 -15.53
N ALA A 68 -3.18 0.68 -14.94
CA ALA A 68 -4.27 1.51 -15.46
C ALA A 68 -5.61 0.76 -15.67
N GLN A 69 -5.75 -0.47 -15.16
CA GLN A 69 -7.02 -1.19 -15.15
C GLN A 69 -7.64 -1.15 -13.76
N GLU A 70 -8.96 -0.88 -13.72
CA GLU A 70 -9.72 -0.91 -12.48
C GLU A 70 -10.02 -2.35 -12.07
N PHE A 71 -9.90 -2.67 -10.78
CA PHE A 71 -10.22 -3.98 -10.23
C PHE A 71 -10.87 -3.87 -8.84
N ASP A 72 -11.55 -4.93 -8.42
CA ASP A 72 -12.11 -5.05 -7.08
C ASP A 72 -11.02 -5.46 -6.09
N GLU A 73 -10.87 -4.69 -5.01
CA GLU A 73 -9.91 -4.97 -3.94
C GLU A 73 -10.64 -5.08 -2.59
N VAL A 74 -10.26 -6.08 -1.79
CA VAL A 74 -10.61 -6.15 -0.37
C VAL A 74 -9.38 -5.76 0.43
N THR A 75 -9.44 -4.62 1.11
CA THR A 75 -8.31 -4.08 1.85
C THR A 75 -8.08 -4.84 3.17
N ALA A 76 -6.91 -4.63 3.79
CA ALA A 76 -6.58 -5.26 5.07
C ALA A 76 -7.60 -4.94 6.19
N ASP A 77 -8.26 -3.80 6.11
CA ASP A 77 -9.33 -3.37 7.03
C ASP A 77 -10.75 -3.71 6.53
N ASP A 78 -10.87 -4.68 5.61
CA ASP A 78 -12.12 -5.28 5.11
C ASP A 78 -13.04 -4.34 4.32
N ARG A 79 -12.52 -3.20 3.85
CA ARG A 79 -13.24 -2.36 2.89
C ARG A 79 -13.21 -3.02 1.52
N LYS A 80 -14.37 -3.03 0.86
CA LYS A 80 -14.49 -3.35 -0.58
C LYS A 80 -14.33 -2.05 -1.35
N VAL A 81 -13.29 -1.96 -2.17
CA VAL A 81 -12.94 -0.74 -2.90
C VAL A 81 -12.77 -1.06 -4.38
N LYS A 82 -12.98 -0.04 -5.23
CA LYS A 82 -12.49 -0.04 -6.61
C LYS A 82 -11.09 0.56 -6.62
N SER A 83 -10.13 -0.19 -7.15
CA SER A 83 -8.73 0.18 -7.16
C SER A 83 -8.20 0.35 -8.56
N THR A 84 -7.35 1.35 -8.76
CA THR A 84 -6.60 1.55 -10.00
C THR A 84 -5.17 1.88 -9.64
N ILE A 85 -4.22 1.22 -10.30
CA ILE A 85 -2.79 1.44 -10.05
C ILE A 85 -2.13 1.89 -11.36
N THR A 86 -1.48 3.04 -11.32
CA THR A 86 -0.75 3.61 -12.46
C THR A 86 0.73 3.76 -12.11
N LEU A 87 1.57 3.86 -13.13
CA LEU A 87 3.00 4.20 -12.99
C LEU A 87 3.22 5.58 -13.61
N ASP A 88 3.43 6.60 -12.77
CA ASP A 88 3.63 7.99 -13.19
C ASP A 88 5.00 8.49 -12.72
N GLY A 89 5.88 8.87 -13.65
CA GLY A 89 7.20 9.39 -13.33
C GLY A 89 8.08 8.48 -12.45
N GLY A 90 7.88 7.15 -12.52
CA GLY A 90 8.58 6.19 -11.65
C GLY A 90 7.94 5.98 -10.27
N VAL A 91 6.76 6.54 -10.04
CA VAL A 91 5.97 6.34 -8.82
C VAL A 91 4.77 5.45 -9.14
N LEU A 92 4.59 4.36 -8.39
CA LEU A 92 3.39 3.56 -8.42
C LEU A 92 2.29 4.25 -7.62
N VAL A 93 1.26 4.75 -8.29
CA VAL A 93 0.13 5.47 -7.69
C VAL A 93 -1.07 4.54 -7.64
N HIS A 94 -1.46 4.14 -6.43
CA HIS A 94 -2.58 3.26 -6.15
C HIS A 94 -3.73 4.07 -5.56
N VAL A 95 -4.79 4.27 -6.33
CA VAL A 95 -5.99 4.98 -5.89
C VAL A 95 -7.05 3.95 -5.52
N GLN A 96 -7.62 4.07 -4.31
CA GLN A 96 -8.72 3.27 -3.84
C GLN A 96 -9.96 4.15 -3.65
N LYS A 97 -11.12 3.73 -4.14
CA LYS A 97 -12.41 4.45 -4.04
C LYS A 97 -13.50 3.57 -3.44
N TRP A 98 -14.27 4.13 -2.50
CA TRP A 98 -15.43 3.49 -1.87
C TRP A 98 -16.37 4.54 -1.28
N ASP A 99 -17.68 4.34 -1.33
CA ASP A 99 -18.68 5.20 -0.67
C ASP A 99 -18.45 6.72 -0.87
N GLY A 100 -18.07 7.14 -2.07
CA GLY A 100 -17.76 8.54 -2.40
C GLY A 100 -16.44 9.08 -1.80
N LYS A 101 -15.67 8.26 -1.09
CA LYS A 101 -14.34 8.56 -0.53
C LYS A 101 -13.25 8.04 -1.47
N SER A 102 -12.06 8.60 -1.32
CA SER A 102 -10.85 8.10 -1.97
C SER A 102 -9.62 8.26 -1.07
N THR A 103 -8.69 7.32 -1.20
CA THR A 103 -7.34 7.41 -0.64
C THR A 103 -6.33 7.10 -1.74
N THR A 104 -5.12 7.65 -1.62
CA THR A 104 -4.02 7.41 -2.55
C THR A 104 -2.82 6.84 -1.79
N ILE A 105 -2.26 5.75 -2.31
CA ILE A 105 -1.04 5.13 -1.82
C ILE A 105 0.01 5.27 -2.92
N LYS A 106 1.05 6.05 -2.68
CA LYS A 106 2.17 6.25 -3.61
C LYS A 106 3.35 5.40 -3.15
N ARG A 107 3.96 4.66 -4.07
CA ARG A 107 5.18 3.88 -3.81
C ARG A 107 6.27 4.37 -4.75
N LYS A 108 7.39 4.83 -4.18
CA LYS A 108 8.56 5.29 -4.93
C LYS A 108 9.83 4.63 -4.41
N ARG A 109 10.79 4.47 -5.31
CA ARG A 109 12.14 4.04 -4.95
C ARG A 109 12.95 5.29 -4.62
N GLU A 110 13.59 5.28 -3.46
CA GLU A 110 14.60 6.27 -3.07
C GLU A 110 15.83 5.48 -2.65
N ASP A 111 16.86 5.50 -3.50
CA ASP A 111 18.06 4.68 -3.37
C ASP A 111 17.70 3.19 -3.17
N ASP A 112 18.18 2.60 -2.07
CA ASP A 112 17.91 1.22 -1.69
C ASP A 112 16.59 1.02 -0.94
N LYS A 113 15.79 2.08 -0.76
CA LYS A 113 14.55 2.06 0.02
C LYS A 113 13.30 2.13 -0.84
N LEU A 114 12.22 1.53 -0.33
CA LEU A 114 10.88 1.69 -0.87
C LEU A 114 10.10 2.60 0.08
N VAL A 115 9.77 3.80 -0.40
CA VAL A 115 9.01 4.80 0.37
C VAL A 115 7.56 4.73 -0.08
N VAL A 116 6.67 4.56 0.89
CA VAL A 116 5.23 4.44 0.71
C VAL A 116 4.53 5.58 1.42
N GLU A 117 3.87 6.45 0.66
CA GLU A 117 3.10 7.58 1.17
C GLU A 117 1.61 7.30 1.01
N CYS A 118 0.88 7.31 2.12
CA CYS A 118 -0.56 7.12 2.16
C CYS A 118 -1.24 8.45 2.46
N VAL A 119 -2.16 8.88 1.60
CA VAL A 119 -2.80 10.21 1.68
C VAL A 119 -4.31 10.11 1.59
N MET A 120 -4.99 10.67 2.58
CA MET A 120 -6.44 10.86 2.56
C MET A 120 -6.81 12.20 3.20
N LYS A 121 -7.56 13.04 2.48
CA LYS A 121 -8.07 14.34 2.97
C LYS A 121 -7.03 15.23 3.68
N GLY A 122 -5.80 15.26 3.17
CA GLY A 122 -4.71 16.05 3.72
C GLY A 122 -3.92 15.37 4.86
N VAL A 123 -4.42 14.26 5.41
CA VAL A 123 -3.65 13.42 6.33
C VAL A 123 -2.68 12.55 5.52
N THR A 124 -1.40 12.66 5.82
CA THR A 124 -0.32 11.91 5.15
C THR A 124 0.39 11.03 6.16
N SER A 125 0.64 9.77 5.79
CA SER A 125 1.51 8.84 6.49
C SER A 125 2.62 8.37 5.57
N THR A 126 3.83 8.26 6.11
CA THR A 126 5.00 7.79 5.37
C THR A 126 5.51 6.51 6.00
N ARG A 127 5.70 5.48 5.18
CA ARG A 127 6.26 4.19 5.58
C ARG A 127 7.49 3.89 4.74
N VAL A 128 8.58 3.52 5.38
CA VAL A 128 9.86 3.24 4.71
C VAL A 128 10.18 1.77 4.87
N TYR A 129 10.54 1.15 3.76
CA TYR A 129 10.93 -0.25 3.71
C TYR A 129 12.35 -0.37 3.14
N GLU A 130 13.10 -1.34 3.65
CA GLU A 130 14.42 -1.73 3.15
C GLU A 130 14.34 -3.08 2.45
N ARG A 131 15.22 -3.29 1.46
CA ARG A 131 15.29 -4.57 0.76
C ARG A 131 15.65 -5.69 1.76
N ALA A 132 14.89 -6.79 1.69
CA ALA A 132 14.95 -7.89 2.64
C ALA A 132 16.14 -8.83 2.46
#